data_AF-A0A2G8L7C8-F1
#
_entry.id   AF-A0A2G8L7C8-F1
#
_cell.length_a   1.000
_cell.length_b   1.000
_cell.length_c   1.000
_cell.angle_alpha   90.00
_cell.angle_beta   90.00
_cell.angle_gamma   90.00
#
_symmetry.space_group_name_H-M   'P 1'
#
loop_
_entity.id
_entity.type
_entity.pdbx_description
1 polymer ?
#
loop_
_entity_poly.entity_id
_entity_poly.type
_entity_poly.pdbx_seq_one_letter_code
_entity_poly.pdbx_strand_id
1 'polypeptide(L)'
;MAAEKEDKRQTRVFLWAWPRSISTAVEKCLSFVEGVQTWHEPYTVPNIFELLDKADKGKESSEVTAMMTQYKEMLLNAGKEPNEFSNSRFMPISKFNYPFVKDQLEQEEPGKQYIFIKDMAAAILNHMDALPDGKSPFLFLSTAMLLDAGEGYGEPNVP
;
A
#
# COMPACT_ATOMS: atom_id res chain seq x y z
N MET A 1 4.35 -40.70 19.69
CA MET A 1 5.28 -39.65 19.20
C MET A 1 4.43 -38.47 18.81
N ALA A 2 4.48 -37.38 19.58
CA ALA A 2 3.83 -36.14 19.18
C ALA A 2 4.68 -35.51 18.08
N ALA A 3 4.14 -35.38 16.87
CA ALA A 3 4.77 -34.53 15.87
C ALA A 3 4.79 -33.12 16.46
N GLU A 4 5.98 -32.53 16.58
CA GLU A 4 6.11 -31.10 16.80
C GLU A 4 5.28 -30.41 15.72
N LYS A 5 4.20 -29.74 16.13
CA LYS A 5 3.49 -28.82 15.24
C LYS A 5 4.49 -27.73 14.93
N GLU A 6 5.12 -27.83 13.76
CA GLU A 6 5.75 -26.70 13.12
C GLU A 6 4.73 -25.56 13.16
N ASP A 7 5.07 -24.50 13.89
CA ASP A 7 4.24 -23.30 14.04
C ASP A 7 4.22 -22.62 12.67
N LYS A 8 3.37 -23.13 11.77
CA LYS A 8 3.23 -22.66 10.38
C LYS A 8 2.55 -21.30 10.37
N ARG A 9 3.31 -20.30 10.81
CA ARG A 9 2.92 -18.90 10.75
C ARG A 9 2.82 -18.49 9.28
N GLN A 10 1.77 -17.74 8.94
CA GLN A 10 1.55 -17.26 7.57
C GLN A 10 2.68 -16.37 7.09
N THR A 11 3.14 -16.61 5.86
CA THR A 11 4.21 -15.81 5.25
C THR A 11 3.65 -14.57 4.56
N ARG A 12 4.25 -13.41 4.80
CA ARG A 12 3.87 -12.13 4.20
C ARG A 12 4.90 -11.70 3.17
N VAL A 13 4.49 -11.55 1.91
CA VAL A 13 5.35 -11.20 0.78
C VAL A 13 4.98 -9.80 0.31
N PHE A 14 5.93 -8.87 0.29
CA PHE A 14 5.70 -7.48 -0.10
C PHE A 14 6.29 -7.17 -1.48
N LEU A 15 5.44 -6.82 -2.42
CA LEU A 15 5.82 -6.25 -3.71
C LEU A 15 5.75 -4.72 -3.61
N TRP A 16 6.91 -4.10 -3.40
CA TRP A 16 7.06 -2.64 -3.43
C TRP A 16 7.35 -2.20 -4.85
N ALA A 17 6.31 -1.75 -5.53
CA ALA A 17 6.35 -1.44 -6.94
C ALA A 17 6.45 0.07 -7.20
N TRP A 18 7.09 0.43 -8.30
CA TRP A 18 6.83 1.73 -8.93
C TRP A 18 5.52 1.68 -9.72
N PRO A 19 4.78 2.80 -9.83
CA PRO A 19 3.64 2.91 -10.73
C PRO A 19 4.02 2.44 -12.14
N ARG A 20 3.06 1.82 -12.82
CA ARG A 20 3.20 1.36 -14.23
C ARG A 20 4.17 0.18 -14.44
N SER A 21 4.62 -0.50 -13.38
CA SER A 21 5.50 -1.68 -13.48
C SER A 21 4.77 -3.03 -13.63
N ILE A 22 3.51 -3.03 -14.10
CA ILE A 22 2.68 -4.26 -14.26
C ILE A 22 2.37 -4.97 -12.92
N SER A 23 2.74 -4.39 -11.78
CA SER A 23 2.55 -4.96 -10.44
C SER A 23 1.12 -5.41 -10.13
N THR A 24 0.11 -4.68 -10.63
CA THR A 24 -1.31 -5.03 -10.44
C THR A 24 -1.69 -6.31 -11.20
N ALA A 25 -1.09 -6.56 -12.36
CA ALA A 25 -1.31 -7.82 -13.07
C ALA A 25 -0.65 -9.00 -12.35
N VAL A 26 0.54 -8.78 -11.77
CA VAL A 26 1.22 -9.80 -10.93
C VAL A 26 0.37 -10.15 -9.71
N GLU A 27 -0.12 -9.13 -8.99
CA GLU A 27 -1.05 -9.31 -7.87
C GLU A 27 -2.30 -10.10 -8.32
N LYS A 28 -2.88 -9.73 -9.46
CA LYS A 28 -4.07 -10.40 -9.98
C LYS A 28 -3.80 -11.87 -10.29
N CYS A 29 -2.66 -12.20 -10.90
CA CYS A 29 -2.25 -13.59 -11.12
C CYS A 29 -2.14 -14.37 -9.80
N LEU A 30 -1.54 -13.77 -8.77
CA LEU A 30 -1.37 -14.40 -7.46
C LEU A 30 -2.70 -14.57 -6.71
N SER A 31 -3.70 -13.73 -6.99
CA SER A 31 -5.05 -13.87 -6.42
C SER A 31 -5.76 -15.18 -6.81
N PHE A 32 -5.31 -15.85 -7.88
CA PHE A 32 -5.84 -17.14 -8.33
C PHE A 32 -5.09 -18.35 -7.73
N VAL A 33 -4.01 -18.13 -7.00
CA VAL A 33 -3.22 -19.21 -6.39
C VAL A 33 -3.88 -19.65 -5.08
N GLU A 34 -4.12 -20.95 -4.95
CA GLU A 34 -4.69 -21.53 -3.73
C GLU A 34 -3.79 -21.27 -2.52
N GLY A 35 -4.41 -20.94 -1.38
CA GLY A 35 -3.68 -20.61 -0.16
C GLY A 35 -3.05 -19.21 -0.15
N VAL A 36 -3.22 -18.39 -1.19
CA VAL A 36 -2.79 -16.99 -1.20
C VAL A 36 -3.97 -16.06 -0.88
N GLN A 37 -3.71 -15.03 -0.08
CA GLN A 37 -4.58 -13.86 0.09
C GLN A 37 -3.84 -12.63 -0.42
N THR A 38 -4.46 -11.84 -1.30
CA THR A 38 -3.87 -10.62 -1.84
C THR A 38 -4.37 -9.38 -1.11
N TRP A 39 -3.48 -8.42 -0.89
CA TRP A 39 -3.78 -7.10 -0.33
C TRP A 39 -3.33 -6.03 -1.33
N HIS A 40 -4.28 -5.17 -1.71
CA HIS A 40 -4.07 -4.12 -2.70
C HIS A 40 -3.77 -2.79 -2.02
N GLU A 41 -2.52 -2.34 -2.15
CA GLU A 41 -2.04 -1.00 -1.78
C GLU A 41 -2.45 -0.50 -0.38
N PRO A 42 -2.31 -1.31 0.70
CA PRO A 42 -2.78 -0.92 2.02
C PRO A 42 -2.11 0.35 2.60
N TYR A 43 -0.87 0.65 2.22
CA TYR A 43 -0.12 1.84 2.65
C TYR A 43 -0.31 3.05 1.72
N THR A 44 -0.71 2.85 0.47
CA THR A 44 -0.97 3.97 -0.45
C THR A 44 -2.09 4.87 0.07
N VAL A 45 -3.13 4.29 0.67
CA VAL A 45 -4.25 5.06 1.26
C VAL A 45 -3.78 6.02 2.37
N PRO A 46 -3.14 5.57 3.47
CA PRO A 46 -2.67 6.48 4.50
C PRO A 46 -1.63 7.49 3.97
N ASN A 47 -0.78 7.10 3.02
CA ASN A 47 0.14 8.03 2.35
C ASN A 47 -0.59 9.15 1.62
N ILE A 48 -1.65 8.85 0.86
CA ILE A 48 -2.48 9.87 0.19
C ILE A 48 -3.07 10.84 1.21
N PHE A 49 -3.59 10.36 2.35
CA PHE A 49 -4.14 11.22 3.39
C PHE A 49 -3.09 12.16 4.01
N GLU A 50 -1.90 11.66 4.31
CA GLU A 50 -0.82 12.52 4.80
C GLU A 50 -0.39 13.57 3.78
N LEU A 51 -0.34 13.21 2.49
CA LEU A 51 -0.02 14.16 1.42
C LEU A 51 -1.11 15.23 1.30
N LEU A 52 -2.38 14.84 1.38
CA LEU A 52 -3.51 15.78 1.39
C LEU A 52 -3.42 16.74 2.61
N ASP A 53 -3.11 16.22 3.79
CA ASP A 53 -2.96 17.03 5.02
C ASP A 53 -1.75 17.98 4.96
N LYS A 54 -0.67 17.58 4.28
CA LYS A 54 0.52 18.42 4.07
C LYS A 54 0.26 19.49 3.01
N ALA A 55 -0.46 19.15 1.94
CA ALA A 55 -0.86 20.10 0.90
C ALA A 55 -1.79 21.19 1.44
N ASP A 56 -2.73 20.83 2.33
CA ASP A 56 -3.61 21.78 3.02
C ASP A 56 -2.84 22.79 3.90
N LYS A 57 -1.70 22.36 4.45
CA LYS A 57 -0.79 23.20 5.26
C LYS A 57 0.23 23.97 4.40
N GLY A 58 0.39 23.61 3.13
CA GLY A 58 1.32 24.23 2.19
C GLY A 58 0.66 25.41 1.48
N LYS A 59 1.37 26.53 1.36
CA LYS A 59 0.93 27.73 0.62
C LYS A 59 0.98 27.52 -0.91
N GLU A 60 0.51 26.40 -1.43
CA GLU A 60 0.34 26.23 -2.88
C GLU A 60 -0.95 26.90 -3.36
N SER A 61 -1.01 27.21 -4.66
CA SER A 61 -2.09 27.97 -5.29
C SER A 61 -3.47 27.47 -4.86
N SER A 62 -4.40 28.41 -4.62
CA SER A 62 -5.75 28.13 -4.09
C SER A 62 -6.52 27.04 -4.84
N GLU A 63 -6.22 26.81 -6.13
CA GLU A 63 -6.89 25.82 -6.97
C GLU A 63 -6.45 24.38 -6.67
N VAL A 64 -5.15 24.13 -6.44
CA VAL A 64 -4.63 22.80 -6.08
C VAL A 64 -5.13 22.41 -4.68
N THR A 65 -5.08 23.34 -3.73
CA THR A 65 -5.63 23.12 -2.38
C THR A 65 -7.12 22.83 -2.45
N ALA A 66 -7.92 23.61 -3.20
CA ALA A 66 -9.36 23.38 -3.34
C ALA A 66 -9.68 22.01 -3.96
N MET A 67 -8.95 21.60 -5.00
CA MET A 67 -9.12 20.29 -5.63
C MET A 67 -8.78 19.15 -4.66
N MET A 68 -7.71 19.28 -3.88
CA MET A 68 -7.31 18.29 -2.88
C MET A 68 -8.31 18.23 -1.71
N THR A 69 -8.83 19.36 -1.24
CA THR A 69 -9.89 19.41 -0.22
C THR A 69 -11.17 18.72 -0.73
N GLN A 70 -11.59 19.03 -1.96
CA GLN A 70 -12.76 18.39 -2.57
C GLN A 70 -12.57 16.87 -2.70
N TYR A 71 -11.38 16.43 -3.12
CA TYR A 71 -11.06 15.00 -3.24
C TYR A 71 -11.09 14.31 -1.86
N LYS A 72 -10.55 14.95 -0.82
CA LYS A 72 -10.60 14.45 0.56
C LYS A 72 -12.03 14.32 1.07
N GLU A 73 -12.88 15.32 0.82
CA GLU A 73 -14.30 15.28 1.21
C GLU A 73 -15.05 14.16 0.49
N MET A 74 -14.82 14.00 -0.82
CA MET A 74 -15.40 12.91 -1.62
C MET A 74 -15.04 11.54 -1.01
N LEU A 75 -13.77 11.32 -0.69
CA LEU A 75 -13.30 10.08 -0.08
C LEU A 75 -13.96 9.84 1.29
N LEU A 76 -14.05 10.87 2.14
CA LEU A 76 -14.69 10.77 3.46
C LEU A 76 -16.19 10.48 3.38
N ASN A 77 -16.86 10.93 2.31
CA ASN A 77 -18.29 10.76 2.12
C ASN A 77 -18.66 9.46 1.38
N ALA A 78 -17.73 8.86 0.63
CA ALA A 78 -17.94 7.62 -0.11
C ALA A 78 -18.39 6.42 0.77
N GLY A 79 -18.19 6.49 2.10
CA GLY A 79 -18.64 5.49 3.08
C GLY A 79 -19.83 5.90 3.96
N LYS A 80 -20.48 7.05 3.72
CA LYS A 80 -21.57 7.57 4.57
C LYS A 80 -22.97 7.35 4.03
N GLU A 81 -23.13 7.30 2.71
CA GLU A 81 -24.43 7.06 2.07
C GLU A 81 -24.63 5.56 1.81
N PRO A 82 -25.83 5.00 2.06
CA PRO A 82 -26.16 3.64 1.63
C PRO A 82 -26.17 3.60 0.10
N ASN A 83 -25.04 3.23 -0.49
CA ASN A 83 -24.92 2.98 -1.93
C ASN A 83 -25.49 1.59 -2.27
N GLU A 84 -25.60 1.25 -3.55
CA GLU A 84 -26.04 -0.08 -4.02
C GLU A 84 -25.13 -1.22 -3.49
N PHE A 85 -23.96 -0.85 -2.98
CA PHE A 85 -23.03 -1.71 -2.27
C PHE A 85 -23.19 -1.64 -0.75
N SER A 86 -24.29 -1.12 -0.18
CA SER A 86 -24.50 -0.96 1.27
C SER A 86 -24.44 -2.25 2.09
N ASN A 87 -24.53 -3.42 1.44
CA ASN A 87 -24.24 -4.74 2.05
C ASN A 87 -22.75 -5.11 2.03
N SER A 88 -21.88 -4.25 1.54
CA SER A 88 -20.44 -4.44 1.52
C SER A 88 -19.84 -4.12 2.89
N ARG A 89 -18.69 -4.73 3.16
CA ARG A 89 -17.89 -4.48 4.38
C ARG A 89 -16.97 -3.26 4.19
N PHE A 90 -17.42 -2.21 3.50
CA PHE A 90 -16.59 -1.01 3.34
C PHE A 90 -16.43 -0.31 4.69
N MET A 91 -15.17 -0.04 5.06
CA MET A 91 -14.84 0.74 6.25
C MET A 91 -14.71 2.22 5.89
N PRO A 92 -15.04 3.14 6.80
CA PRO A 92 -14.78 4.56 6.59
C PRO A 92 -13.30 4.78 6.30
N ILE A 93 -12.99 5.51 5.23
CA ILE A 93 -11.61 5.73 4.79
C ILE A 93 -10.77 6.45 5.85
N SER A 94 -11.39 7.24 6.73
CA SER A 94 -10.74 7.91 7.86
C SER A 94 -10.12 6.95 8.88
N LYS A 95 -10.48 5.67 8.86
CA LYS A 95 -9.87 4.64 9.70
C LYS A 95 -8.56 4.10 9.13
N PHE A 96 -8.27 4.32 7.85
CA PHE A 96 -7.10 3.78 7.17
C PHE A 96 -5.88 4.68 7.43
N ASN A 97 -5.27 4.51 8.60
CA ASN A 97 -3.98 5.08 8.98
C ASN A 97 -2.90 3.98 9.10
N TYR A 98 -1.62 4.37 9.19
CA TYR A 98 -0.52 3.40 9.29
C TYR A 98 -0.64 2.40 10.46
N PRO A 99 -0.97 2.83 11.71
CA PRO A 99 -1.23 1.89 12.80
C PRO A 99 -2.34 0.89 12.49
N PHE A 100 -3.45 1.35 11.90
CA PHE A 100 -4.54 0.48 11.49
C PHE A 100 -4.07 -0.56 10.47
N VAL A 101 -3.30 -0.16 9.46
CA VAL A 101 -2.75 -1.10 8.47
C VAL A 101 -1.85 -2.15 9.13
N LYS A 102 -1.01 -1.74 10.08
CA LYS A 102 -0.18 -2.66 10.87
C LYS A 102 -1.04 -3.68 11.63
N ASP A 103 -2.00 -3.20 12.41
CA ASP A 103 -2.91 -4.03 13.20
C ASP A 103 -3.65 -5.05 12.32
N GLN A 104 -4.07 -4.63 11.12
CA GLN A 104 -4.74 -5.50 10.16
C GLN A 104 -3.79 -6.55 9.57
N LEU A 105 -2.59 -6.15 9.15
CA LEU A 105 -1.60 -7.05 8.57
C LEU A 105 -1.06 -8.05 9.60
N GLU A 106 -1.09 -7.76 10.89
CA GLU A 106 -0.68 -8.70 11.95
C GLU A 106 -1.70 -9.81 12.20
N GLN A 107 -2.95 -9.64 11.76
CA GLN A 107 -3.98 -10.67 11.88
C GLN A 107 -3.69 -11.86 10.96
N GLU A 108 -4.16 -13.04 11.37
CA GLU A 108 -4.12 -14.22 10.53
C GLU A 108 -5.35 -14.31 9.63
N GLU A 109 -5.14 -14.80 8.41
CA GLU A 109 -6.21 -15.09 7.44
C GLU A 109 -6.53 -16.59 7.42
N PRO A 110 -7.61 -17.07 8.08
CA PRO A 110 -7.85 -18.50 8.23
C PRO A 110 -7.82 -19.27 6.91
N GLY A 111 -7.07 -20.37 6.88
CA GLY A 111 -6.94 -21.23 5.70
C GLY A 111 -5.99 -20.71 4.60
N LYS A 112 -5.30 -19.59 4.83
CA LYS A 112 -4.27 -19.08 3.92
C LYS A 112 -2.87 -19.42 4.42
N GLN A 113 -1.95 -19.64 3.49
CA GLN A 113 -0.53 -19.90 3.78
C GLN A 113 0.31 -18.65 3.54
N TYR A 114 -0.07 -17.87 2.53
CA TYR A 114 0.63 -16.66 2.11
C TYR A 114 -0.31 -15.46 2.08
N ILE A 115 0.19 -14.34 2.56
CA ILE A 115 -0.38 -13.02 2.33
C ILE A 115 0.54 -12.32 1.35
N PHE A 116 0.03 -11.99 0.16
CA PHE A 116 0.76 -11.23 -0.85
C PHE A 116 0.27 -9.78 -0.83
N ILE A 117 1.16 -8.86 -0.51
CA ILE A 117 0.87 -7.44 -0.39
C ILE A 117 1.55 -6.73 -1.55
N LYS A 118 0.77 -6.07 -2.39
CA LYS A 118 1.29 -5.18 -3.42
C LYS A 118 1.08 -3.75 -2.98
N ASP A 119 2.12 -2.93 -3.03
CA ASP A 119 2.01 -1.50 -2.70
C ASP A 119 2.94 -0.63 -3.55
N MET A 120 2.73 0.68 -3.50
CA MET A 120 3.67 1.64 -4.05
C MET A 120 4.84 1.84 -3.10
N ALA A 121 6.07 1.73 -3.60
CA ALA A 121 7.27 1.84 -2.76
C ALA A 121 7.34 3.17 -1.98
N ALA A 122 6.87 4.27 -2.58
CA ALA A 122 6.86 5.59 -1.94
C ALA A 122 5.98 5.67 -0.69
N ALA A 123 4.98 4.79 -0.56
CA ALA A 123 3.99 4.87 0.50
C ALA A 123 4.50 4.40 1.87
N ILE A 124 5.65 3.72 1.96
CA ILE A 124 6.18 3.20 3.24
C ILE A 124 7.47 3.88 3.70
N LEU A 125 8.11 4.69 2.85
CA LEU A 125 9.49 5.17 3.06
C LEU A 125 9.73 5.87 4.41
N ASN A 126 8.73 6.58 4.93
CA ASN A 126 8.82 7.31 6.20
C ASN A 126 8.08 6.61 7.36
N HIS A 127 7.58 5.38 7.13
CA HIS A 127 6.67 4.66 8.03
C HIS A 127 7.06 3.19 8.15
N MET A 128 8.37 2.90 8.16
CA MET A 128 8.88 1.52 8.26
C MET A 128 8.50 0.84 9.59
N ASP A 129 8.19 1.63 10.63
CA ASP A 129 7.64 1.19 11.91
C ASP A 129 6.19 0.66 11.82
N ALA A 130 5.48 0.99 10.74
CA ALA A 130 4.15 0.48 10.42
C ALA A 130 4.15 -0.87 9.69
N LEU A 131 5.32 -1.47 9.47
CA LEU A 131 5.42 -2.86 9.06
C LEU A 131 5.02 -3.79 10.23
N PRO A 132 4.36 -4.93 9.97
CA PRO A 132 3.93 -5.85 11.02
C PRO A 132 5.13 -6.44 11.77
N ASP A 133 5.00 -6.56 13.09
CA ASP A 133 6.07 -7.10 13.93
C ASP A 133 6.15 -8.63 13.78
N GLY A 134 7.34 -9.17 13.45
CA GLY A 134 7.58 -10.61 13.53
C GLY A 134 8.60 -11.18 12.54
N LYS A 135 8.90 -12.47 12.74
CA LYS A 135 9.82 -13.30 11.92
C LYS A 135 9.20 -13.78 10.59
N SER A 136 8.16 -13.11 10.10
CA SER A 136 7.63 -13.46 8.77
C SER A 136 8.72 -13.11 7.75
N PRO A 137 9.19 -14.02 6.90
CA PRO A 137 10.22 -13.68 5.93
C PRO A 137 9.64 -12.66 4.96
N PHE A 138 10.10 -11.41 5.08
CA PHE A 138 9.76 -10.32 4.17
C PHE A 138 10.64 -10.47 2.92
N LEU A 139 10.02 -10.78 1.78
CA LEU A 139 10.70 -10.67 0.49
C LEU A 139 10.32 -9.34 -0.14
N PHE A 140 11.31 -8.47 -0.34
CA PHE A 140 11.15 -7.20 -1.06
C PHE A 140 11.39 -7.47 -2.55
N LEU A 141 10.32 -7.40 -3.34
CA LEU A 141 10.44 -7.36 -4.80
C LEU A 141 10.41 -5.89 -5.23
N SER A 142 11.56 -5.32 -5.54
CA SER A 142 11.65 -4.03 -6.22
C SER A 142 11.66 -4.28 -7.72
N THR A 143 10.64 -3.79 -8.42
CA THR A 143 10.73 -3.62 -9.87
C THR A 143 11.51 -2.34 -10.15
N ALA A 144 12.83 -2.40 -9.97
CA ALA A 144 13.74 -1.44 -10.58
C ALA A 144 13.65 -1.63 -12.11
N MET A 145 12.71 -0.95 -12.76
CA MET A 145 12.76 -0.74 -14.19
C MET A 145 13.42 0.62 -14.45
N LEU A 146 14.66 0.57 -14.94
CA LEU A 146 15.44 1.62 -15.60
C LEU A 146 15.90 2.83 -14.75
N LEU A 147 17.03 2.64 -14.05
CA LEU A 147 18.13 3.61 -14.06
C LEU A 147 19.41 2.90 -14.51
N ASP A 148 19.34 2.31 -15.71
CA ASP A 148 20.52 1.87 -16.45
C ASP A 148 20.42 2.40 -17.89
N ALA A 149 20.18 3.70 -17.99
CA ALA A 149 20.29 4.45 -19.23
C ALA A 149 21.00 5.77 -18.94
N GLY A 150 22.32 5.75 -19.06
CA GLY A 150 23.13 6.94 -19.34
C GLY A 150 24.02 7.40 -18.20
N GLU A 151 25.27 6.95 -18.26
CA GLU A 151 26.39 7.83 -17.95
C GLU A 151 26.14 9.24 -18.53
N GLY A 152 26.43 10.28 -17.74
CA GLY A 152 26.67 11.62 -18.25
C GLY A 152 25.49 12.59 -18.26
N TYR A 153 25.11 13.10 -17.08
CA TYR A 153 24.70 14.51 -17.02
C TYR A 153 25.97 15.35 -16.89
N GLY A 154 26.52 15.73 -18.04
CA GLY A 154 27.48 16.83 -18.11
C GLY A 154 26.81 18.11 -17.62
N GLU A 155 27.54 18.88 -16.83
CA GLU A 155 27.12 20.22 -16.44
C GLU A 155 26.81 21.07 -17.68
N PRO A 156 25.79 21.93 -17.65
CA PRO A 156 25.57 22.88 -18.73
C PRO A 156 26.71 23.90 -18.72
N ASN A 157 27.62 23.77 -19.69
CA ASN A 157 28.51 24.85 -20.09
C ASN A 157 27.64 26.03 -20.57
N VAL A 158 27.64 27.11 -19.79
CA VAL A 158 27.05 28.39 -20.15
C VAL A 158 28.08 29.15 -20.99
N PRO A 159 27.80 29.52 -22.25
CA PRO A 159 28.58 30.53 -22.98
C PRO A 159 28.31 31.95 -22.47
#